data_AF-A0A351CCH1-F1
#
_entry.id   AF-A0A351CCH1-F1
#
_cell.length_a   1.000
_cell.length_b   1.000
_cell.length_c   1.000
_cell.angle_alpha   90.00
_cell.angle_beta   90.00
_cell.angle_gamma   90.00
#
_symmetry.space_group_name_H-M   'P 1'
#
loop_
_entity.id
_entity.type
_entity.pdbx_description
1 polymer ?
#
loop_
_entity_poly.entity_id
_entity_poly.type
_entity_poly.pdbx_seq_one_letter_code
_entity_poly.pdbx_strand_id
1 'polypeptide(L)'
;MKQLLDSDLELVVESDFIYMPLLFDPEIERETQRLEPGKPFKNPVKYKQKSVIKLEDKHFVKALNIHSFIDNYEAIDAYSYQRMRNECLRRYQLVRGIDEQFLDETLRTILFRIMPYFIRKNKEFSRKKVSDAEILDLVGEKINIPAKYYEEAKTFQDLEPLKEILKDLEHQNSIFKLPENGLYSARKLRNWFHKAINAKVLASEHHRIARSLQIREQFRQAKPAHIAVLLYIADRGAMEIDGFGFTMNNAYKGDYIVYKRTGDYVLKDYYARSYLFPDCRVAISTYSPYRPFVIEKYKHPFLMGHKTGQEICMKDFVPPNELTAESVIRTLEEGLTAMRYGYNGRKRNGYHSLDKTWVHIPTIDFEDYRI
;
A
#
# COMPACT_ATOMS: atom_id res chain seq x y z
N MET A 1 26.99 -9.23 -2.93
CA MET A 1 26.29 -10.53 -3.13
C MET A 1 26.52 -11.12 -4.52
N LYS A 2 26.15 -10.44 -5.61
CA LYS A 2 26.42 -10.92 -6.99
C LYS A 2 27.89 -11.27 -7.22
N GLN A 3 28.80 -10.39 -6.80
CA GLN A 3 30.26 -10.63 -6.84
C GLN A 3 30.74 -11.82 -5.98
N LEU A 4 30.06 -12.14 -4.86
CA LEU A 4 30.41 -13.29 -4.01
C LEU A 4 29.96 -14.61 -4.65
N LEU A 5 28.76 -14.63 -5.23
CA LEU A 5 28.20 -15.80 -5.92
C LEU A 5 28.81 -16.04 -7.31
N ASP A 6 29.55 -15.06 -7.84
CA ASP A 6 30.30 -15.11 -9.10
C ASP A 6 31.81 -15.36 -8.88
N SER A 7 32.23 -15.60 -7.63
CA SER A 7 33.63 -15.90 -7.26
C SER A 7 33.89 -17.41 -7.17
N ASP A 8 35.16 -17.81 -7.17
CA ASP A 8 35.57 -19.21 -6.95
C ASP A 8 35.66 -19.59 -5.46
N LEU A 9 34.98 -18.84 -4.58
CA LEU A 9 35.03 -19.07 -3.14
C LEU A 9 34.24 -20.30 -2.70
N GLU A 10 34.79 -20.99 -1.70
CA GLU A 10 34.11 -22.01 -0.92
C GLU A 10 33.29 -21.35 0.19
N LEU A 11 32.01 -21.70 0.29
CA LEU A 11 31.07 -21.18 1.27
C LEU A 11 30.54 -22.34 2.10
N VAL A 12 30.25 -22.10 3.39
CA VAL A 12 29.66 -23.12 4.26
C VAL A 12 28.20 -22.79 4.52
N VAL A 13 27.33 -23.80 4.40
CA VAL A 13 25.94 -23.72 4.84
C VAL A 13 25.82 -24.44 6.17
N GLU A 14 25.33 -23.74 7.20
CA GLU A 14 25.02 -24.36 8.49
C GLU A 14 23.82 -23.68 9.14
N SER A 15 22.81 -24.47 9.52
CA SER A 15 21.61 -23.99 10.23
C SER A 15 20.91 -22.81 9.53
N ASP A 16 20.68 -22.93 8.22
CA ASP A 16 20.02 -21.93 7.36
C ASP A 16 20.81 -20.63 7.11
N PHE A 17 22.08 -20.59 7.51
CA PHE A 17 22.99 -19.49 7.24
C PHE A 17 24.10 -19.88 6.28
N ILE A 18 24.49 -18.91 5.44
CA ILE A 18 25.72 -18.95 4.67
C ILE A 18 26.83 -18.29 5.49
N TYR A 19 27.93 -19.01 5.62
CA TYR A 19 29.18 -18.55 6.20
C TYR A 19 30.20 -18.34 5.08
N MET A 20 30.89 -17.21 5.15
CA MET A 20 31.93 -16.83 4.19
C MET A 20 33.32 -17.13 4.74
N PRO A 21 34.29 -17.47 3.89
CA PRO A 21 35.66 -17.71 4.32
C PRO A 21 36.22 -16.43 4.93
N LEU A 22 36.77 -16.54 6.13
CA LEU A 22 37.46 -15.45 6.79
C LEU A 22 38.84 -15.31 6.14
N LEU A 23 39.06 -14.21 5.43
CA LEU A 23 40.38 -13.88 4.92
C LEU A 23 41.24 -13.49 6.12
N PHE A 24 42.24 -14.30 6.43
CA PHE A 24 43.13 -14.06 7.56
C PHE A 24 44.07 -12.88 7.27
N ASP A 25 43.79 -11.76 7.91
CA ASP A 25 44.81 -10.82 8.34
C ASP A 25 45.44 -11.38 9.65
N PRO A 26 46.76 -11.29 9.86
CA PRO A 26 47.41 -11.65 11.13
C PRO A 26 46.74 -11.09 12.40
N GLU A 27 46.06 -9.94 12.31
CA GLU A 27 45.29 -9.38 13.44
C GLU A 27 43.99 -10.15 13.72
N ILE A 28 43.28 -10.59 12.67
CA ILE A 28 42.03 -11.35 12.75
C ILE A 28 42.28 -12.78 13.29
N GLU A 29 43.43 -13.37 12.95
CA GLU A 29 43.85 -14.67 13.51
C GLU A 29 44.02 -14.61 15.03
N ARG A 30 44.58 -13.51 15.55
CA ARG A 30 44.73 -13.29 17.01
C ARG A 30 43.39 -13.08 17.72
N GLU A 31 42.40 -12.45 17.07
CA GLU A 31 41.07 -12.26 17.66
C GLU A 31 40.23 -13.54 17.68
N THR A 32 40.30 -14.34 16.61
CA THR A 32 39.58 -15.61 16.53
C THR A 32 40.09 -16.65 17.53
N GLN A 33 41.39 -16.69 17.82
CA GLN A 33 41.97 -17.52 18.89
C GLN A 33 41.46 -17.14 20.29
N ARG A 34 41.03 -15.90 20.53
CA ARG A 34 40.44 -15.47 21.83
C ARG A 34 38.99 -15.94 22.01
N LEU A 35 38.33 -16.39 20.94
CA LEU A 35 36.94 -16.85 20.94
C LEU A 35 36.82 -18.37 21.16
N GLU A 36 37.93 -19.11 21.25
CA GLU A 36 37.90 -20.54 21.57
C GLU A 36 37.58 -20.84 23.06
N PRO A 37 36.76 -21.88 23.35
CA PRO A 37 36.54 -22.68 24.55
C PRO A 37 37.14 -22.48 25.95
N GLY A 38 37.77 -21.38 26.37
CA GLY A 38 38.60 -21.40 27.58
C GLY A 38 37.91 -21.12 28.93
N LYS A 39 36.75 -20.45 28.98
CA LYS A 39 36.11 -20.07 30.26
C LYS A 39 34.58 -20.07 30.17
N PRO A 40 33.87 -20.69 31.16
CA PRO A 40 32.42 -20.76 31.14
C PRO A 40 31.82 -19.40 31.51
N PHE A 41 31.14 -18.76 30.56
CA PHE A 41 30.22 -17.67 30.90
C PHE A 41 28.98 -18.28 31.58
N LYS A 42 28.82 -17.97 32.87
CA LYS A 42 27.58 -18.18 33.62
C LYS A 42 26.48 -17.32 33.01
N ASN A 43 25.61 -17.93 32.21
CA ASN A 43 24.16 -17.66 32.13
C ASN A 43 23.58 -18.44 30.93
N PRO A 44 22.60 -19.35 31.13
CA PRO A 44 22.03 -20.14 30.04
C PRO A 44 20.94 -19.31 29.35
N VAL A 45 21.30 -18.61 28.28
CA VAL A 45 20.32 -18.04 27.35
C VAL A 45 20.34 -18.86 26.07
N LYS A 46 19.13 -19.30 25.70
CA LYS A 46 18.73 -20.21 24.62
C LYS A 46 19.37 -19.85 23.25
N TYR A 47 19.78 -20.91 22.53
CA TYR A 47 20.22 -20.96 21.12
C TYR A 47 21.32 -19.98 20.69
N LYS A 48 22.57 -20.20 21.13
CA LYS A 48 23.76 -19.54 20.55
C LYS A 48 24.12 -20.18 19.21
N GLN A 49 23.61 -19.64 18.10
CA GLN A 49 24.23 -19.85 16.79
C GLN A 49 25.63 -19.22 16.82
N LYS A 50 26.67 -19.98 16.46
CA LYS A 50 28.06 -19.50 16.47
C LYS A 50 28.24 -18.45 15.36
N SER A 51 28.90 -17.34 15.68
CA SER A 51 29.24 -16.28 14.72
C SER A 51 30.40 -16.68 13.80
N VAL A 52 31.28 -17.57 14.26
CA VAL A 52 32.42 -18.12 13.53
C VAL A 52 32.43 -19.64 13.67
N ILE A 53 32.69 -20.35 12.59
CA ILE A 53 32.78 -21.81 12.55
C ILE A 53 34.11 -22.24 11.92
N LYS A 54 34.64 -23.38 12.35
CA LYS A 54 35.88 -23.96 11.82
C LYS A 54 35.53 -25.25 11.09
N LEU A 55 35.93 -25.35 9.82
CA LEU A 55 35.73 -26.52 8.97
C LEU A 55 37.00 -26.74 8.14
N GLU A 56 37.57 -27.95 8.15
CA GLU A 56 38.80 -28.30 7.41
C GLU A 56 39.94 -27.28 7.61
N ASP A 57 40.19 -26.89 8.86
CA ASP A 57 41.20 -25.88 9.26
C ASP A 57 41.03 -24.45 8.71
N LYS A 58 39.94 -24.17 8.00
CA LYS A 58 39.53 -22.82 7.60
C LYS A 58 38.46 -22.28 8.54
N HIS A 59 38.49 -20.97 8.77
CA HIS A 59 37.46 -20.28 9.56
C HIS A 59 36.47 -19.59 8.64
N PHE A 60 35.19 -19.66 9.01
CA PHE A 60 34.10 -19.04 8.28
C PHE A 60 33.25 -18.17 9.20
N VAL A 61 32.87 -16.99 8.73
CA VAL A 61 32.05 -16.04 9.49
C VAL A 61 30.62 -16.04 8.96
N LYS A 62 29.66 -16.03 9.89
CA LYS A 62 28.24 -15.98 9.61
C LYS A 62 27.90 -14.72 8.82
N ALA A 63 27.33 -14.86 7.62
CA ALA A 63 27.08 -13.74 6.73
C ALA A 63 25.59 -13.51 6.48
N LEU A 64 24.89 -14.52 5.95
CA LEU A 64 23.56 -14.33 5.35
C LEU A 64 22.58 -15.39 5.83
N ASN A 65 21.38 -14.98 6.24
CA ASN A 65 20.26 -15.89 6.43
C ASN A 65 19.60 -16.23 5.07
N ILE A 66 19.48 -17.51 4.76
CA ILE A 66 18.98 -17.98 3.46
C ILE A 66 17.53 -17.56 3.23
N HIS A 67 16.65 -17.74 4.24
CA HIS A 67 15.24 -17.37 4.14
C HIS A 67 15.06 -15.87 3.93
N SER A 68 15.69 -15.05 4.78
CA SER A 68 15.62 -13.60 4.69
C SER A 68 16.08 -13.10 3.32
N PHE A 69 17.13 -13.70 2.76
CA PHE A 69 17.58 -13.33 1.42
C PHE A 69 16.56 -13.66 0.33
N ILE A 70 15.99 -14.87 0.34
CA ILE A 70 14.97 -15.29 -0.62
C ILE A 70 13.71 -14.41 -0.49
N ASP A 71 13.29 -14.11 0.74
CA ASP A 71 12.10 -13.34 1.03
C ASP A 71 12.21 -11.89 0.57
N ASN A 72 13.40 -11.30 0.69
CA ASN A 72 13.65 -9.90 0.36
C ASN A 72 14.40 -9.69 -0.96
N TYR A 73 14.59 -10.74 -1.77
CA TYR A 73 15.39 -10.64 -3.00
C TYR A 73 14.90 -9.57 -3.98
N GLU A 74 13.58 -9.37 -4.08
CA GLU A 74 12.97 -8.32 -4.91
C GLU A 74 13.42 -6.91 -4.48
N ALA A 75 13.54 -6.65 -3.17
CA ALA A 75 14.03 -5.38 -2.65
C ALA A 75 15.55 -5.24 -2.78
N ILE A 76 16.28 -6.36 -2.75
CA ILE A 76 17.75 -6.38 -2.85
C ILE A 76 18.22 -6.18 -4.31
N ASP A 77 17.57 -6.82 -5.28
CA ASP A 77 17.90 -6.71 -6.71
C ASP A 77 16.64 -6.81 -7.58
N ALA A 78 15.90 -5.69 -7.63
CA ALA A 78 14.64 -5.58 -8.37
C ALA A 78 14.80 -5.92 -9.86
N TYR A 79 15.92 -5.52 -10.48
CA TYR A 79 16.15 -5.77 -11.90
C TYR A 79 16.34 -7.26 -12.20
N SER A 80 17.22 -7.94 -11.44
CA SER A 80 17.44 -9.38 -11.63
C SER A 80 16.19 -10.18 -11.29
N TYR A 81 15.45 -9.79 -10.25
CA TYR A 81 14.18 -10.42 -9.89
C TYR A 81 13.13 -10.28 -11.01
N GLN A 82 12.93 -9.06 -11.55
CA GLN A 82 12.00 -8.85 -12.66
C GLN A 82 12.39 -9.65 -13.91
N ARG A 83 13.68 -9.75 -14.22
CA ARG A 83 14.16 -10.57 -15.33
C ARG A 83 13.85 -12.05 -15.12
N MET A 84 14.17 -12.60 -13.95
CA MET A 84 13.87 -14.00 -13.61
C MET A 84 12.37 -14.27 -13.63
N ARG A 85 11.57 -13.34 -13.09
CA ARG A 85 10.10 -13.41 -13.12
C ARG A 85 9.60 -13.47 -14.56
N ASN A 86 10.04 -12.55 -15.42
CA ASN A 86 9.61 -12.51 -16.82
C ASN A 86 10.02 -13.77 -17.58
N GLU A 87 11.22 -14.30 -17.34
CA GLU A 87 11.71 -15.54 -17.97
C GLU A 87 10.91 -16.77 -17.50
N CYS A 88 10.68 -16.88 -16.19
CA CYS A 88 9.93 -17.97 -15.58
C CYS A 88 8.46 -18.01 -16.05
N LEU A 89 7.88 -16.81 -16.22
CA LEU A 89 6.46 -16.65 -16.54
C LEU A 89 6.16 -16.48 -18.02
N ARG A 90 7.18 -16.35 -18.90
CA ARG A 90 7.02 -16.03 -20.33
C ARG A 90 6.02 -16.93 -21.07
N ARG A 91 5.96 -18.21 -20.70
CA ARG A 91 5.07 -19.22 -21.31
C ARG A 91 3.61 -19.06 -20.89
N TYR A 92 3.36 -18.41 -19.76
CA TYR A 92 2.02 -18.13 -19.27
C TYR A 92 1.66 -16.74 -19.78
N GLN A 93 0.71 -16.63 -20.70
CA GLN A 93 0.19 -15.35 -21.19
C GLN A 93 -0.66 -14.69 -20.09
N LEU A 94 -0.02 -14.31 -19.00
CA LEU A 94 -0.69 -13.93 -17.76
C LEU A 94 -1.49 -12.64 -17.96
N VAL A 95 -2.79 -12.73 -17.64
CA VAL A 95 -3.66 -11.56 -17.55
C VAL A 95 -3.13 -10.62 -16.47
N ARG A 96 -3.27 -9.30 -16.70
CA ARG A 96 -2.83 -8.23 -15.79
C ARG A 96 -3.27 -8.55 -14.35
N GLY A 97 -2.36 -8.39 -13.39
CA GLY A 97 -2.60 -8.63 -11.96
C GLY A 97 -3.49 -7.60 -11.27
N ILE A 98 -4.49 -7.07 -12.00
CA ILE A 98 -5.45 -6.07 -11.53
C ILE A 98 -6.56 -6.77 -10.73
N ASP A 99 -6.78 -8.06 -10.96
CA ASP A 99 -7.80 -8.86 -10.29
C ASP A 99 -7.69 -8.78 -8.76
N GLU A 100 -6.48 -8.74 -8.18
CA GLU A 100 -6.32 -8.63 -6.72
C GLU A 100 -6.93 -7.34 -6.14
N GLN A 101 -7.00 -6.26 -6.91
CA GLN A 101 -7.58 -4.99 -6.47
C GLN A 101 -9.12 -5.05 -6.41
N PHE A 102 -9.77 -6.05 -7.03
CA PHE A 102 -11.22 -6.25 -6.91
C PHE A 102 -11.64 -6.74 -5.52
N LEU A 103 -10.74 -7.44 -4.81
CA LEU A 103 -10.96 -7.92 -3.45
C LEU A 103 -10.57 -6.93 -2.38
N ASP A 104 -10.10 -5.74 -2.75
CA ASP A 104 -9.77 -4.74 -1.76
C ASP A 104 -11.06 -4.32 -1.03
N GLU A 105 -11.24 -4.84 0.18
CA GLU A 105 -12.40 -4.58 1.02
C GLU A 105 -12.55 -3.08 1.30
N THR A 106 -11.43 -2.35 1.34
CA THR A 106 -11.42 -0.90 1.50
C THR A 106 -12.00 -0.23 0.26
N LEU A 107 -11.54 -0.60 -0.93
CA LEU A 107 -12.09 -0.07 -2.19
C LEU A 107 -13.58 -0.38 -2.33
N ARG A 108 -14.01 -1.60 -2.01
CA ARG A 108 -15.43 -1.99 -2.00
C ARG A 108 -16.23 -1.14 -1.00
N THR A 109 -15.69 -0.91 0.19
CA THR A 109 -16.31 -0.05 1.20
C THR A 109 -16.43 1.40 0.71
N ILE A 110 -15.40 1.92 0.05
CA ILE A 110 -15.41 3.25 -0.56
C ILE A 110 -16.51 3.34 -1.62
N LEU A 111 -16.53 2.42 -2.59
CA LEU A 111 -17.45 2.46 -3.72
C LEU A 111 -18.91 2.22 -3.30
N PHE A 112 -19.19 1.23 -2.44
CA PHE A 112 -20.55 0.77 -2.20
C PHE A 112 -21.17 1.28 -0.89
N ARG A 113 -20.36 1.82 0.04
CA ARG A 113 -20.87 2.35 1.32
C ARG A 113 -20.60 3.83 1.53
N ILE A 114 -19.40 4.32 1.22
CA ILE A 114 -19.02 5.72 1.47
C ILE A 114 -19.48 6.63 0.33
N MET A 115 -19.12 6.32 -0.91
CA MET A 115 -19.42 7.12 -2.09
C MET A 115 -20.93 7.42 -2.25
N PRO A 116 -21.85 6.47 -2.08
CA PRO A 116 -23.28 6.72 -2.26
C PRO A 116 -23.84 7.76 -1.26
N TYR A 117 -23.18 7.95 -0.12
CA TYR A 117 -23.55 8.97 0.86
C TYR A 117 -23.32 10.39 0.31
N PHE A 118 -22.22 10.61 -0.40
CA PHE A 118 -21.80 11.95 -0.86
C PHE A 118 -22.27 12.34 -2.26
N ILE A 119 -22.68 11.37 -3.09
CA ILE A 119 -23.06 11.60 -4.50
C ILE A 119 -24.59 11.72 -4.68
N ARG A 120 -25.41 11.09 -3.83
CA ARG A 120 -26.87 11.11 -4.01
C ARG A 120 -27.44 12.52 -3.86
N LYS A 121 -27.92 13.09 -4.97
CA LYS A 121 -28.51 14.44 -5.04
C LYS A 121 -30.04 14.50 -5.13
N ASN A 122 -30.76 13.38 -5.22
CA ASN A 122 -32.22 13.41 -5.34
C ASN A 122 -32.89 13.21 -3.97
N LYS A 123 -33.39 14.31 -3.39
CA LYS A 123 -34.26 14.32 -2.19
C LYS A 123 -35.58 13.55 -2.39
N GLU A 124 -35.94 13.20 -3.63
CA GLU A 124 -37.25 12.62 -3.97
C GLU A 124 -37.26 11.09 -4.10
N PHE A 125 -36.10 10.42 -4.16
CA PHE A 125 -36.08 8.97 -4.06
C PHE A 125 -36.07 8.58 -2.59
N SER A 126 -37.22 8.10 -2.13
CA SER A 126 -37.40 7.31 -0.91
C SER A 126 -36.15 6.50 -0.55
N ARG A 127 -35.85 6.39 0.74
CA ARG A 127 -34.69 5.71 1.39
C ARG A 127 -34.53 4.22 1.02
N LYS A 128 -34.55 3.86 -0.26
CA LYS A 128 -34.14 2.54 -0.74
C LYS A 128 -32.62 2.51 -0.77
N LYS A 129 -32.08 1.43 -0.22
CA LYS A 129 -30.67 1.08 -0.35
C LYS A 129 -30.41 0.80 -1.82
N VAL A 130 -29.74 1.73 -2.51
CA VAL A 130 -29.27 1.52 -3.89
C VAL A 130 -28.36 0.30 -3.89
N SER A 131 -28.58 -0.58 -4.86
CA SER A 131 -27.81 -1.79 -5.05
C SER A 131 -26.42 -1.49 -5.62
N ASP A 132 -25.46 -2.40 -5.42
CA ASP A 132 -24.11 -2.29 -5.97
C ASP A 132 -24.14 -2.13 -7.51
N ALA A 133 -25.08 -2.81 -8.18
CA ALA A 133 -25.29 -2.72 -9.62
C ALA A 133 -25.68 -1.30 -10.08
N GLU A 134 -26.64 -0.67 -9.40
CA GLU A 134 -27.09 0.70 -9.70
C GLU A 134 -25.97 1.73 -9.45
N ILE A 135 -25.11 1.48 -8.46
CA ILE A 135 -23.92 2.32 -8.21
C ILE A 135 -22.94 2.22 -9.38
N LEU A 136 -22.68 1.01 -9.88
CA LEU A 136 -21.79 0.80 -11.03
C LEU A 136 -22.37 1.37 -12.33
N ASP A 137 -23.70 1.30 -12.51
CA ASP A 137 -24.40 1.96 -13.62
C ASP A 137 -24.19 3.48 -13.56
N LEU A 138 -24.40 4.11 -12.39
CA LEU A 138 -24.16 5.54 -12.19
C LEU A 138 -22.70 5.95 -12.48
N VAL A 139 -21.74 5.12 -12.04
CA VAL A 139 -20.32 5.37 -12.32
C VAL A 139 -20.04 5.28 -13.82
N GLY A 140 -20.58 4.27 -14.51
CA GLY A 140 -20.44 4.10 -15.95
C GLY A 140 -21.06 5.24 -16.76
N GLU A 141 -22.13 5.86 -16.29
CA GLU A 141 -22.74 7.04 -16.91
C GLU A 141 -21.89 8.31 -16.73
N LYS A 142 -21.22 8.43 -15.57
CA LYS A 142 -20.46 9.63 -15.19
C LYS A 142 -19.01 9.63 -15.68
N ILE A 143 -18.47 8.46 -16.05
CA ILE A 143 -17.06 8.29 -16.41
C ILE A 143 -16.95 7.70 -17.81
N ASN A 144 -16.13 8.33 -18.65
CA ASN A 144 -15.80 7.78 -19.96
C ASN A 144 -14.77 6.64 -19.83
N ILE A 145 -15.23 5.39 -19.86
CA ILE A 145 -14.39 4.21 -19.76
C ILE A 145 -13.84 3.83 -21.13
N PRO A 146 -12.50 3.71 -21.30
CA PRO A 146 -11.91 3.29 -22.56
C PRO A 146 -12.37 1.90 -23.04
N ALA A 147 -12.55 1.74 -24.35
CA ALA A 147 -13.03 0.50 -24.98
C ALA A 147 -12.25 -0.76 -24.58
N LYS A 148 -10.93 -0.64 -24.33
CA LYS A 148 -10.08 -1.76 -23.92
C LYS A 148 -10.61 -2.51 -22.68
N TYR A 149 -11.21 -1.80 -21.72
CA TYR A 149 -11.74 -2.44 -20.50
C TYR A 149 -13.03 -3.21 -20.75
N TYR A 150 -13.83 -2.79 -21.73
CA TYR A 150 -15.01 -3.55 -22.15
C TYR A 150 -14.62 -4.84 -22.87
N GLU A 151 -13.57 -4.82 -23.70
CA GLU A 151 -13.05 -6.03 -24.33
C GLU A 151 -12.45 -6.99 -23.29
N GLU A 152 -11.64 -6.48 -22.35
CA GLU A 152 -11.12 -7.26 -21.23
C GLU A 152 -12.26 -7.86 -20.39
N ALA A 153 -13.30 -7.08 -20.09
CA ALA A 153 -14.47 -7.55 -19.32
C ALA A 153 -15.25 -8.69 -19.99
N LYS A 154 -15.29 -8.76 -21.33
CA LYS A 154 -15.90 -9.91 -22.04
C LYS A 154 -15.10 -11.18 -21.80
N THR A 155 -13.77 -11.09 -21.82
CA THR A 155 -12.88 -12.24 -21.55
C THR A 155 -12.72 -12.56 -20.06
N PHE A 156 -13.11 -11.63 -19.17
CA PHE A 156 -12.96 -11.79 -17.72
C PHE A 156 -13.76 -12.99 -17.17
N GLN A 157 -14.92 -13.28 -17.77
CA GLN A 157 -15.78 -14.40 -17.38
C GLN A 157 -15.27 -15.75 -17.90
N ASP A 158 -14.34 -15.75 -18.85
CA ASP A 158 -13.69 -16.98 -19.30
C ASP A 158 -12.65 -17.43 -18.26
N LEU A 159 -12.98 -18.52 -17.57
CA LEU A 159 -12.15 -19.08 -16.50
C LEU A 159 -11.19 -20.15 -17.03
N GLU A 160 -11.44 -20.72 -18.21
CA GLU A 160 -10.69 -21.88 -18.71
C GLU A 160 -9.20 -21.58 -18.88
N PRO A 161 -8.78 -20.43 -19.45
CA PRO A 161 -7.36 -20.09 -19.55
C PRO A 161 -6.65 -20.04 -18.19
N LEU A 162 -7.33 -19.55 -17.14
CA LEU A 162 -6.76 -19.47 -15.81
C LEU A 162 -6.69 -20.83 -15.13
N LYS A 163 -7.68 -21.71 -15.35
CA LYS A 163 -7.66 -23.09 -14.84
C LYS A 163 -6.53 -23.91 -15.47
N GLU A 164 -6.32 -23.77 -16.77
CA GLU A 164 -5.21 -24.42 -17.47
C GLU A 164 -3.86 -23.96 -16.92
N ILE A 165 -3.67 -22.64 -16.77
CA ILE A 165 -2.43 -22.11 -16.19
C ILE A 165 -2.24 -22.58 -14.74
N LEU A 166 -3.30 -22.58 -13.91
CA LEU A 166 -3.20 -23.03 -12.53
C LEU A 166 -2.77 -24.50 -12.46
N LYS A 167 -3.39 -25.37 -13.28
CA LYS A 167 -3.02 -26.78 -13.39
C LYS A 167 -1.56 -26.92 -13.81
N ASP A 168 -1.11 -26.18 -14.82
CA ASP A 168 0.29 -26.24 -15.27
C ASP A 168 1.29 -25.78 -14.19
N LEU A 169 0.90 -24.84 -13.33
CA LEU A 169 1.71 -24.39 -12.19
C LEU A 169 1.74 -25.42 -11.06
N GLU A 170 0.62 -26.12 -10.79
CA GLU A 170 0.58 -27.20 -9.79
C GLU A 170 1.57 -28.33 -10.12
N HIS A 171 1.68 -28.71 -11.40
CA HIS A 171 2.64 -29.73 -11.86
C HIS A 171 4.11 -29.30 -11.66
N GLN A 172 4.35 -28.03 -11.38
CA GLN A 172 5.69 -27.44 -11.27
C GLN A 172 6.03 -26.92 -9.89
N ASN A 173 5.09 -27.02 -8.94
CA ASN A 173 5.34 -26.76 -7.52
C ASN A 173 6.21 -27.89 -6.94
N SER A 174 7.50 -27.88 -7.30
CA SER A 174 8.49 -28.71 -6.63
C SER A 174 8.72 -28.16 -5.22
N ILE A 175 8.52 -29.00 -4.19
CA ILE A 175 8.90 -28.68 -2.81
C ILE A 175 10.40 -28.34 -2.82
N PHE A 176 10.71 -27.06 -2.62
CA PHE A 176 12.09 -26.59 -2.66
C PHE A 176 12.75 -26.85 -1.31
N LYS A 177 13.71 -27.78 -1.27
CA LYS A 177 14.43 -28.16 -0.05
C LYS A 177 15.62 -27.22 0.18
N LEU A 178 15.83 -26.86 1.44
CA LEU A 178 17.03 -26.16 1.90
C LEU A 178 18.30 -26.91 1.49
N PRO A 179 19.43 -26.21 1.26
CA PRO A 179 20.69 -26.88 1.01
C PRO A 179 21.07 -27.63 2.29
N GLU A 180 21.58 -28.85 2.16
CA GLU A 180 22.12 -29.60 3.28
C GLU A 180 23.31 -28.87 3.90
N ASN A 181 23.55 -29.06 5.20
CA ASN A 181 24.72 -28.47 5.84
C ASN A 181 26.01 -28.99 5.19
N GLY A 182 26.98 -28.12 4.98
CA GLY A 182 28.27 -28.50 4.41
C GLY A 182 28.90 -27.43 3.54
N LEU A 183 29.96 -27.82 2.84
CA LEU A 183 30.76 -26.94 1.99
C LEU A 183 30.22 -26.93 0.55
N TYR A 184 30.07 -25.73 0.00
CA TYR A 184 29.53 -25.49 -1.34
C TYR A 184 30.43 -24.54 -2.11
N SER A 185 30.59 -24.79 -3.41
CA SER A 185 31.10 -23.76 -4.30
C SER A 185 30.06 -22.65 -4.46
N ALA A 186 30.53 -21.41 -4.60
CA ALA A 186 29.66 -20.26 -4.85
C ALA A 186 28.74 -20.48 -6.06
N ARG A 187 29.24 -21.12 -7.14
CA ARG A 187 28.44 -21.48 -8.33
C ARG A 187 27.30 -22.45 -8.01
N LYS A 188 27.54 -23.46 -7.16
CA LYS A 188 26.50 -24.43 -6.75
C LYS A 188 25.41 -23.73 -5.93
N LEU A 189 25.80 -22.86 -5.00
CA LEU A 189 24.85 -22.05 -4.22
C LEU A 189 24.10 -21.04 -5.07
N ARG A 190 24.75 -20.39 -6.04
CA ARG A 190 24.10 -19.46 -6.98
C ARG A 190 23.01 -20.15 -7.78
N ASN A 191 23.31 -21.33 -8.34
CA ASN A 191 22.34 -22.14 -9.07
C ASN A 191 21.18 -22.57 -8.17
N TRP A 192 21.46 -22.91 -6.91
CA TRP A 192 20.44 -23.21 -5.94
C TRP A 192 19.55 -22.00 -5.65
N PHE A 193 20.13 -20.81 -5.39
CA PHE A 193 19.36 -19.57 -5.18
C PHE A 193 18.48 -19.21 -6.37
N HIS A 194 18.99 -19.32 -7.60
CA HIS A 194 18.17 -19.10 -8.80
C HIS A 194 16.95 -20.03 -8.84
N LYS A 195 17.14 -21.32 -8.53
CA LYS A 195 16.01 -22.26 -8.45
C LYS A 195 15.06 -21.92 -7.31
N ALA A 196 15.58 -21.48 -6.16
CA ALA A 196 14.78 -21.07 -5.00
C ALA A 196 13.87 -19.88 -5.33
N ILE A 197 14.44 -18.85 -5.95
CA ILE A 197 13.75 -17.64 -6.35
C ILE A 197 12.70 -17.97 -7.43
N ASN A 198 13.04 -18.82 -8.40
CA ASN A 198 12.08 -19.27 -9.41
C ASN A 198 10.90 -20.03 -8.77
N ALA A 199 11.17 -20.93 -7.82
CA ALA A 199 10.12 -21.64 -7.08
C ALA A 199 9.23 -20.67 -6.29
N LYS A 200 9.82 -19.66 -5.63
CA LYS A 200 9.06 -18.60 -4.94
C LYS A 200 8.16 -17.81 -5.91
N VAL A 201 8.68 -17.45 -7.08
CA VAL A 201 7.91 -16.76 -8.12
C VAL A 201 6.73 -17.62 -8.59
N LEU A 202 6.96 -18.90 -8.89
CA LEU A 202 5.90 -19.82 -9.31
C LEU A 202 4.83 -19.99 -8.21
N ALA A 203 5.24 -20.17 -6.95
CA ALA A 203 4.32 -20.28 -5.82
C ALA A 203 3.49 -18.99 -5.63
N SER A 204 4.13 -17.83 -5.76
CA SER A 204 3.45 -16.53 -5.70
C SER A 204 2.43 -16.37 -6.82
N GLU A 205 2.77 -16.76 -8.04
CA GLU A 205 1.87 -16.67 -9.20
C GLU A 205 0.74 -17.70 -9.13
N HIS A 206 1.02 -18.92 -8.67
CA HIS A 206 -0.01 -19.92 -8.39
C HIS A 206 -1.04 -19.35 -7.41
N HIS A 207 -0.57 -18.75 -6.31
CA HIS A 207 -1.45 -18.14 -5.33
C HIS A 207 -2.23 -16.95 -5.92
N ARG A 208 -1.59 -16.10 -6.73
CA ARG A 208 -2.26 -14.99 -7.43
C ARG A 208 -3.35 -15.48 -8.38
N ILE A 209 -3.09 -16.52 -9.17
CA ILE A 209 -4.05 -17.07 -10.13
C ILE A 209 -5.21 -17.77 -9.41
N ALA A 210 -4.92 -18.54 -8.36
CA ALA A 210 -5.96 -19.14 -7.53
C ALA A 210 -6.89 -18.08 -6.93
N ARG A 211 -6.34 -16.97 -6.43
CA ARG A 211 -7.17 -15.82 -6.00
C ARG A 211 -7.94 -15.21 -7.17
N SER A 212 -7.30 -14.98 -8.32
CA SER A 212 -7.95 -14.38 -9.49
C SER A 212 -9.14 -15.22 -9.98
N LEU A 213 -9.02 -16.55 -9.96
CA LEU A 213 -10.11 -17.48 -10.24
C LEU A 213 -11.26 -17.33 -9.23
N GLN A 214 -10.95 -17.36 -7.94
CA GLN A 214 -11.96 -17.17 -6.88
C GLN A 214 -12.73 -15.85 -7.04
N ILE A 215 -12.03 -14.78 -7.45
CA ILE A 215 -12.63 -13.47 -7.71
C ILE A 215 -13.57 -13.55 -8.91
N ARG A 216 -13.08 -14.03 -10.04
CA ARG A 216 -13.89 -14.09 -11.27
C ARG A 216 -15.12 -14.97 -11.10
N GLU A 217 -15.04 -16.03 -10.29
CA GLU A 217 -16.19 -16.84 -9.90
C GLU A 217 -17.26 -16.03 -9.14
N GLN A 218 -16.87 -15.15 -8.22
CA GLN A 218 -17.81 -14.26 -7.52
C GLN A 218 -18.53 -13.29 -8.47
N PHE A 219 -17.88 -12.90 -9.57
CA PHE A 219 -18.42 -11.97 -10.57
C PHE A 219 -19.02 -12.68 -11.80
N ARG A 220 -19.24 -14.00 -11.76
CA ARG A 220 -19.72 -14.77 -12.93
C ARG A 220 -21.06 -14.28 -13.48
N GLN A 221 -21.92 -13.73 -12.63
CA GLN A 221 -23.24 -13.20 -13.02
C GLN A 221 -23.23 -11.67 -13.23
N ALA A 222 -22.10 -11.00 -13.04
CA ALA A 222 -22.02 -9.55 -13.21
C ALA A 222 -22.09 -9.16 -14.68
N LYS A 223 -22.69 -8.00 -15.00
CA LYS A 223 -22.72 -7.49 -16.37
C LYS A 223 -21.29 -7.15 -16.82
N PRO A 224 -20.90 -7.40 -18.08
CA PRO A 224 -19.58 -6.99 -18.60
C PRO A 224 -19.31 -5.48 -18.42
N ALA A 225 -20.33 -4.64 -18.52
CA ALA A 225 -20.20 -3.20 -18.27
C ALA A 225 -19.77 -2.90 -16.82
N HIS A 226 -20.29 -3.62 -15.83
CA HIS A 226 -19.91 -3.48 -14.42
C HIS A 226 -18.48 -3.93 -14.17
N ILE A 227 -18.07 -5.03 -14.82
CA ILE A 227 -16.69 -5.53 -14.76
C ILE A 227 -15.74 -4.50 -15.39
N ALA A 228 -16.10 -3.89 -16.52
CA ALA A 228 -15.28 -2.86 -17.17
C ALA A 228 -15.08 -1.62 -16.27
N VAL A 229 -16.13 -1.18 -15.57
CA VAL A 229 -16.05 -0.09 -14.58
C VAL A 229 -15.04 -0.44 -13.48
N LEU A 230 -15.16 -1.64 -12.91
CA LEU A 230 -14.27 -2.09 -11.83
C LEU A 230 -12.82 -2.25 -12.30
N LEU A 231 -12.60 -2.83 -13.49
CA LEU A 231 -11.27 -2.94 -14.11
C LEU A 231 -10.63 -1.56 -14.30
N TYR A 232 -11.41 -0.59 -14.79
CA TYR A 232 -10.95 0.77 -14.99
C TYR A 232 -10.54 1.45 -13.68
N ILE A 233 -11.38 1.34 -12.65
CA ILE A 233 -11.12 1.91 -11.33
C ILE A 233 -9.86 1.28 -10.70
N ALA A 234 -9.73 -0.03 -10.79
CA ALA A 234 -8.58 -0.76 -10.26
C ALA A 234 -7.27 -0.35 -10.95
N ASP A 235 -7.25 -0.32 -12.30
CA ASP A 235 -6.07 0.07 -13.09
C ASP A 235 -5.67 1.55 -12.86
N ARG A 236 -6.65 2.45 -12.69
CA ARG A 236 -6.40 3.87 -12.39
C ARG A 236 -5.97 4.10 -10.95
N GLY A 237 -6.48 3.31 -10.00
CA GLY A 237 -6.32 3.52 -8.57
C GLY A 237 -6.95 4.82 -8.05
N ALA A 238 -7.73 5.55 -8.85
CA ALA A 238 -8.32 6.83 -8.47
C ALA A 238 -9.59 7.13 -9.26
N MET A 239 -10.50 7.86 -8.63
CA MET A 239 -11.77 8.27 -9.24
C MET A 239 -12.31 9.53 -8.56
N GLU A 240 -13.04 10.38 -9.31
CA GLU A 240 -13.80 11.50 -8.77
C GLU A 240 -15.14 11.64 -9.51
N ILE A 241 -16.26 11.71 -8.78
CA ILE A 241 -17.61 11.94 -9.29
C ILE A 241 -18.33 12.94 -8.39
N ASP A 242 -18.92 13.98 -8.99
CA ASP A 242 -19.66 15.05 -8.29
C ASP A 242 -18.88 15.64 -7.09
N GLY A 243 -17.54 15.72 -7.22
CA GLY A 243 -16.61 16.24 -6.21
C GLY A 243 -16.27 15.26 -5.07
N PHE A 244 -16.86 14.07 -5.00
CA PHE A 244 -16.38 12.99 -4.13
C PHE A 244 -15.36 12.16 -4.90
N GLY A 245 -14.24 11.79 -4.28
CA GLY A 245 -13.26 10.95 -4.93
C GLY A 245 -12.37 10.18 -3.97
N PHE A 246 -11.52 9.34 -4.55
CA PHE A 246 -10.46 8.67 -3.83
C PHE A 246 -9.22 8.50 -4.72
N THR A 247 -8.08 8.26 -4.08
CA THR A 247 -6.84 7.86 -4.75
C THR A 247 -6.09 6.85 -3.89
N MET A 248 -5.53 5.83 -4.51
CA MET A 248 -4.64 4.88 -3.85
C MET A 248 -3.39 5.61 -3.38
N ASN A 249 -2.99 5.38 -2.14
CA ASN A 249 -1.77 5.90 -1.56
C ASN A 249 -0.69 4.83 -1.66
N ASN A 250 0.36 5.10 -2.44
CA ASN A 250 1.44 4.13 -2.67
C ASN A 250 2.35 3.92 -1.45
N ALA A 251 2.18 4.70 -0.37
CA ALA A 251 2.96 4.55 0.85
C ALA A 251 2.67 3.23 1.58
N TYR A 252 1.42 2.77 1.57
CA TYR A 252 0.99 1.55 2.24
C TYR A 252 0.03 0.76 1.35
N LYS A 253 0.23 -0.56 1.25
CA LYS A 253 -0.66 -1.43 0.45
C LYS A 253 -2.08 -1.39 1.05
N GLY A 254 -3.06 -1.03 0.22
CA GLY A 254 -4.47 -0.95 0.64
C GLY A 254 -4.86 0.37 1.32
N ASP A 255 -3.97 1.36 1.36
CA ASP A 255 -4.31 2.72 1.82
C ASP A 255 -4.90 3.55 0.68
N TYR A 256 -5.99 4.24 0.97
CA TYR A 256 -6.67 5.16 0.08
C TYR A 256 -6.84 6.50 0.78
N ILE A 257 -6.65 7.56 0.02
CA ILE A 257 -7.06 8.91 0.41
C ILE A 257 -8.46 9.11 -0.16
N VAL A 258 -9.47 9.13 0.71
CA VAL A 258 -10.87 9.43 0.35
C VAL A 258 -11.14 10.90 0.60
N TYR A 259 -11.77 11.60 -0.33
CA TYR A 259 -11.96 13.04 -0.23
C TYR A 259 -13.27 13.55 -0.80
N LYS A 260 -13.64 14.76 -0.39
CA LYS A 260 -14.76 15.52 -0.92
C LYS A 260 -14.33 16.98 -1.11
N ARG A 261 -14.64 17.51 -2.30
CA ARG A 261 -14.49 18.92 -2.63
C ARG A 261 -15.44 19.77 -1.80
N THR A 262 -14.94 20.89 -1.30
CA THR A 262 -15.74 21.85 -0.54
C THR A 262 -16.64 22.68 -1.47
N GLY A 263 -16.25 22.87 -2.74
CA GLY A 263 -16.68 24.01 -3.54
C GLY A 263 -16.12 25.32 -2.98
N ASP A 264 -16.29 26.41 -3.71
CA ASP A 264 -16.03 27.75 -3.15
C ASP A 264 -17.04 28.05 -2.04
N TYR A 265 -16.59 28.68 -0.97
CA TYR A 265 -17.45 29.01 0.17
C TYR A 265 -17.05 30.34 0.80
N VAL A 266 -17.99 30.96 1.51
CA VAL A 266 -17.78 32.26 2.15
C VAL A 266 -17.80 32.10 3.66
N LEU A 267 -16.75 32.59 4.31
CA LEU A 267 -16.72 32.78 5.76
C LEU A 267 -16.87 34.26 6.08
N LYS A 268 -17.44 34.57 7.24
CA LYS A 268 -17.54 35.93 7.74
C LYS A 268 -16.68 36.12 8.98
N ASP A 269 -16.06 37.28 9.14
CA ASP A 269 -15.40 37.65 10.40
C ASP A 269 -16.39 38.20 11.44
N TYR A 270 -15.88 38.61 12.61
CA TYR A 270 -16.67 39.19 13.70
C TYR A 270 -17.40 40.47 13.27
N TYR A 271 -16.83 41.21 12.33
CA TYR A 271 -17.35 42.46 11.77
C TYR A 271 -18.21 42.21 10.52
N ALA A 272 -18.63 40.97 10.29
CA ALA A 272 -19.42 40.53 9.15
C ALA A 272 -18.78 40.78 7.78
N ARG A 273 -17.46 41.00 7.70
CA ARG A 273 -16.73 41.06 6.44
C ARG A 273 -16.67 39.68 5.84
N SER A 274 -16.82 39.59 4.53
CA SER A 274 -16.92 38.31 3.82
C SER A 274 -15.58 37.95 3.19
N TYR A 275 -15.20 36.68 3.30
CA TYR A 275 -13.97 36.13 2.74
C TYR A 275 -14.35 34.92 1.88
N LEU A 276 -14.05 34.98 0.58
CA LEU A 276 -14.28 33.92 -0.38
C LEU A 276 -13.10 32.95 -0.37
N PHE A 277 -13.34 31.78 0.22
CA PHE A 277 -12.39 30.68 0.26
C PHE A 277 -12.54 29.82 -1.01
N PRO A 278 -11.44 29.55 -1.73
CA PRO A 278 -11.49 28.75 -2.94
C PRO A 278 -11.75 27.27 -2.64
N ASP A 279 -12.26 26.53 -3.61
CA ASP A 279 -12.44 25.07 -3.50
C ASP A 279 -11.16 24.34 -3.07
N CYS A 280 -11.32 23.38 -2.16
CA CYS A 280 -10.26 22.45 -1.76
C CYS A 280 -10.82 21.04 -1.52
N ARG A 281 -9.91 20.06 -1.41
CA ARG A 281 -10.26 18.67 -1.07
C ARG A 281 -9.98 18.43 0.41
N VAL A 282 -11.06 18.23 1.17
CA VAL A 282 -10.98 17.65 2.51
C VAL A 282 -10.93 16.14 2.37
N ALA A 283 -9.95 15.53 3.01
CA ALA A 283 -9.63 14.13 2.83
C ALA A 283 -9.38 13.41 4.15
N ILE A 284 -9.39 12.09 4.08
CA ILE A 284 -9.02 11.17 5.15
C ILE A 284 -8.24 10.00 4.53
N SER A 285 -7.21 9.53 5.22
CA SER A 285 -6.52 8.29 4.86
C SER A 285 -7.26 7.11 5.49
N THR A 286 -7.33 5.99 4.77
CA THR A 286 -7.84 4.74 5.33
C THR A 286 -6.81 4.03 6.21
N TYR A 287 -5.63 4.61 6.37
CA TYR A 287 -4.61 4.24 7.34
C TYR A 287 -4.64 5.17 8.56
N SER A 288 -4.46 4.61 9.76
CA SER A 288 -4.47 5.36 11.01
C SER A 288 -3.31 6.38 11.06
N PRO A 289 -3.50 7.61 11.58
CA PRO A 289 -4.70 8.10 12.28
C PRO A 289 -5.80 8.63 11.36
N TYR A 290 -7.06 8.29 11.66
CA TYR A 290 -8.26 8.71 10.92
C TYR A 290 -8.64 10.17 11.21
N ARG A 291 -7.78 11.10 10.79
CA ARG A 291 -7.98 12.55 10.93
C ARG A 291 -8.24 13.20 9.58
N PRO A 292 -9.14 14.21 9.52
CA PRO A 292 -9.36 14.91 8.28
C PRO A 292 -8.23 15.91 8.04
N PHE A 293 -7.82 16.02 6.78
CA PHE A 293 -6.77 16.93 6.34
C PHE A 293 -7.12 17.55 5.00
N VAL A 294 -6.45 18.64 4.63
CA VAL A 294 -6.57 19.27 3.31
C VAL A 294 -5.43 18.80 2.41
N ILE A 295 -5.76 18.28 1.23
CA ILE A 295 -4.76 17.74 0.28
C ILE A 295 -3.89 18.88 -0.27
N GLU A 296 -4.52 19.95 -0.75
CA GLU A 296 -3.86 21.09 -1.38
C GLU A 296 -2.98 21.86 -0.41
N LYS A 297 -2.05 22.63 -0.99
CA LYS A 297 -1.48 23.79 -0.30
C LYS A 297 -2.60 24.81 -0.11
N TYR A 298 -3.19 24.81 1.08
CA TYR A 298 -4.38 25.60 1.36
C TYR A 298 -4.21 26.49 2.58
N LYS A 299 -4.91 27.61 2.57
CA LYS A 299 -4.84 28.65 3.58
C LYS A 299 -6.19 28.71 4.29
N HIS A 300 -6.20 28.34 5.55
CA HIS A 300 -7.43 28.34 6.35
C HIS A 300 -7.11 28.50 7.83
N PRO A 301 -7.99 29.14 8.62
CA PRO A 301 -7.72 29.36 10.04
C PRO A 301 -7.66 28.10 10.91
N PHE A 302 -8.26 26.99 10.46
CA PHE A 302 -8.15 25.68 11.12
C PHE A 302 -6.92 24.88 10.67
N LEU A 303 -6.03 25.47 9.88
CA LEU A 303 -4.77 24.87 9.47
C LEU A 303 -3.62 25.60 10.15
N MET A 304 -2.61 24.86 10.61
CA MET A 304 -1.44 25.43 11.29
C MET A 304 -0.56 26.28 10.36
N GLY A 305 -0.71 26.14 9.05
CA GLY A 305 0.17 26.75 8.06
C GLY A 305 -0.44 26.83 6.66
N HIS A 306 0.42 27.04 5.67
CA HIS A 306 0.08 27.08 4.24
C HIS A 306 0.94 26.07 3.48
N LYS A 307 0.66 24.78 3.69
CA LYS A 307 1.36 23.60 3.13
C LYS A 307 0.34 22.56 2.65
N THR A 308 0.80 21.59 1.86
CA THR A 308 0.00 20.43 1.41
C THR A 308 -0.18 19.42 2.55
N GLY A 309 -1.30 18.70 2.57
CA GLY A 309 -1.51 17.58 3.50
C GLY A 309 -1.70 18.00 4.96
N GLN A 310 -2.25 19.18 5.22
CA GLN A 310 -2.37 19.70 6.58
C GLN A 310 -3.59 19.14 7.31
N GLU A 311 -3.38 18.55 8.49
CA GLU A 311 -4.48 18.16 9.39
C GLU A 311 -5.33 19.37 9.78
N ILE A 312 -6.65 19.16 9.78
CA ILE A 312 -7.61 20.16 10.24
C ILE A 312 -7.63 20.13 11.76
N CYS A 313 -7.25 21.25 12.39
CA CYS A 313 -7.19 21.36 13.84
C CYS A 313 -8.60 21.48 14.45
N MET A 314 -9.10 20.40 15.02
CA MET A 314 -10.40 20.37 15.70
C MET A 314 -10.20 20.07 17.19
N LYS A 315 -10.62 20.99 18.06
CA LYS A 315 -10.30 20.98 19.50
C LYS A 315 -10.79 19.73 20.24
N ASP A 316 -12.00 19.26 19.92
CA ASP A 316 -12.68 18.17 20.63
C ASP A 316 -12.86 16.92 19.75
N PHE A 317 -12.14 16.83 18.63
CA PHE A 317 -12.24 15.69 17.73
C PHE A 317 -11.46 14.50 18.28
N VAL A 318 -12.16 13.38 18.46
CA VAL A 318 -11.56 12.09 18.79
C VAL A 318 -11.58 11.22 17.53
N PRO A 319 -10.42 10.93 16.93
CA PRO A 319 -10.34 10.04 15.78
C PRO A 319 -10.94 8.68 16.14
N PRO A 320 -11.67 8.04 15.20
CA PRO A 320 -12.10 6.67 15.39
C PRO A 320 -10.89 5.73 15.58
N ASN A 321 -11.11 4.59 16.22
CA ASN A 321 -10.07 3.56 16.40
C ASN A 321 -10.09 2.52 15.26
N GLU A 322 -11.20 2.41 14.54
CA GLU A 322 -11.42 1.41 13.49
C GLU A 322 -11.90 2.05 12.19
N LEU A 323 -11.47 1.45 11.07
CA LEU A 323 -11.90 1.85 9.74
C LEU A 323 -13.25 1.21 9.42
N THR A 324 -14.31 2.03 9.41
CA THR A 324 -15.65 1.64 8.96
C THR A 324 -16.17 2.70 7.99
N ALA A 325 -17.17 2.36 7.19
CA ALA A 325 -17.80 3.34 6.31
C ALA A 325 -18.34 4.54 7.10
N GLU A 326 -18.97 4.26 8.24
CA GLU A 326 -19.53 5.27 9.14
C GLU A 326 -18.45 6.17 9.74
N SER A 327 -17.30 5.59 10.11
CA SER A 327 -16.19 6.36 10.68
C SER A 327 -15.54 7.28 9.66
N VAL A 328 -15.39 6.82 8.41
CA VAL A 328 -14.90 7.62 7.28
C VAL A 328 -15.89 8.75 6.93
N ILE A 329 -17.18 8.43 6.79
CA ILE A 329 -18.23 9.42 6.49
C ILE A 329 -18.23 10.51 7.55
N ARG A 330 -18.32 10.14 8.83
CA ARG A 330 -18.34 11.08 9.96
C ARG A 330 -17.11 12.00 9.95
N THR A 331 -15.93 11.42 9.79
CA THR A 331 -14.67 12.18 9.81
C THR A 331 -14.58 13.17 8.65
N LEU A 332 -14.99 12.77 7.44
CA LEU A 332 -15.07 13.67 6.28
C LEU A 332 -16.10 14.78 6.50
N GLU A 333 -17.27 14.47 7.04
CA GLU A 333 -18.30 15.47 7.36
C GLU A 333 -17.82 16.48 8.39
N GLU A 334 -17.15 16.03 9.45
CA GLU A 334 -16.59 16.90 10.48
C GLU A 334 -15.50 17.81 9.89
N GLY A 335 -14.61 17.28 9.05
CA GLY A 335 -13.62 18.08 8.33
C GLY A 335 -14.27 19.12 7.41
N LEU A 336 -15.23 18.72 6.58
CA LEU A 336 -15.98 19.63 5.69
C LEU A 336 -16.73 20.71 6.50
N THR A 337 -17.31 20.32 7.64
CA THR A 337 -18.03 21.22 8.54
C THR A 337 -17.08 22.20 9.21
N ALA A 338 -15.91 21.76 9.65
CA ALA A 338 -14.89 22.62 10.21
C ALA A 338 -14.42 23.67 9.19
N MET A 339 -14.24 23.27 7.92
CA MET A 339 -13.88 24.20 6.84
C MET A 339 -14.99 25.21 6.54
N ARG A 340 -16.25 24.77 6.41
CA ARG A 340 -17.37 25.64 6.00
C ARG A 340 -18.01 26.45 7.12
N TYR A 341 -18.00 25.92 8.34
CA TYR A 341 -18.85 26.39 9.45
C TYR A 341 -18.13 26.47 10.78
N GLY A 342 -16.82 26.22 10.86
CA GLY A 342 -16.06 26.06 12.11
C GLY A 342 -16.12 27.24 13.10
N TYR A 343 -16.91 28.28 12.81
CA TYR A 343 -17.16 29.41 13.68
C TYR A 343 -18.55 29.38 14.30
N ASN A 344 -18.60 29.18 15.61
CA ASN A 344 -19.79 29.51 16.38
C ASN A 344 -19.75 31.01 16.74
N GLY A 345 -20.55 31.84 16.08
CA GLY A 345 -20.77 33.27 16.36
C GLY A 345 -20.98 33.65 17.83
N ARG A 346 -21.43 32.70 18.66
CA ARG A 346 -21.73 32.90 20.08
C ARG A 346 -20.58 32.55 21.01
N LYS A 347 -19.52 31.90 20.53
CA LYS A 347 -18.31 31.61 21.31
C LYS A 347 -17.18 32.50 20.77
N ARG A 348 -16.57 33.31 21.65
CA ARG A 348 -15.47 34.26 21.35
C ARG A 348 -14.21 33.66 20.70
N ASN A 349 -14.21 32.38 20.37
CA ASN A 349 -13.06 31.64 19.87
C ASN A 349 -13.22 31.45 18.36
N GLY A 350 -12.52 32.25 17.57
CA GLY A 350 -12.30 31.95 16.15
C GLY A 350 -12.34 33.15 15.21
N TYR A 351 -13.27 34.09 15.35
CA TYR A 351 -13.39 35.20 14.39
C TYR A 351 -12.19 36.16 14.37
N HIS A 352 -11.40 36.19 15.45
CA HIS A 352 -10.15 36.96 15.52
C HIS A 352 -9.01 36.38 14.66
N SER A 353 -9.13 35.15 14.14
CA SER A 353 -8.10 34.56 13.25
C SER A 353 -8.17 35.08 11.81
N LEU A 354 -9.33 35.59 11.39
CA LEU A 354 -9.51 36.31 10.13
C LEU A 354 -9.17 37.81 10.26
N ASP A 355 -9.12 38.31 11.50
CA ASP A 355 -8.92 39.72 11.81
C ASP A 355 -7.49 39.96 12.30
N LYS A 356 -6.73 40.73 11.51
CA LYS A 356 -5.33 41.07 11.74
C LYS A 356 -5.07 41.81 13.07
N THR A 357 -6.09 42.41 13.67
CA THR A 357 -5.92 43.38 14.77
C THR A 357 -5.56 42.77 16.14
N TRP A 358 -5.61 41.44 16.32
CA TRP A 358 -5.48 40.82 17.65
C TRP A 358 -4.33 39.82 17.86
N VAL A 359 -3.45 39.57 16.88
CA VAL A 359 -2.43 38.49 17.01
C VAL A 359 -0.99 39.01 16.88
N HIS A 360 -0.23 38.97 17.98
CA HIS A 360 1.20 39.33 18.09
C HIS A 360 2.18 38.31 17.46
N ILE A 361 1.67 37.31 16.76
CA ILE A 361 2.45 36.26 16.08
C ILE A 361 2.18 36.44 14.59
N PRO A 362 3.21 36.43 13.70
CA PRO A 362 3.01 36.54 12.25
C PRO A 362 2.14 35.37 11.79
N THR A 363 0.85 35.62 11.74
CA THR A 363 -0.17 34.69 11.34
C THR A 363 -0.45 34.90 9.85
N ILE A 364 -0.96 33.83 9.25
CA ILE A 364 -1.46 33.83 7.89
C ILE A 364 -2.57 34.90 7.78
N ASP A 365 -2.33 35.98 7.02
CA ASP A 365 -3.28 37.10 6.79
C ASP A 365 -4.26 36.74 5.68
N PHE A 366 -5.56 37.04 5.74
CA PHE A 366 -6.59 36.62 4.77
C PHE A 366 -7.19 37.75 3.92
N GLU A 367 -6.62 38.96 3.92
CA GLU A 367 -7.17 40.09 3.13
C GLU A 367 -7.24 39.81 1.62
N ASP A 368 -6.40 38.92 1.09
CA ASP A 368 -6.44 38.46 -0.30
C ASP A 368 -7.71 37.67 -0.66
N TYR A 369 -8.43 37.14 0.32
CA TYR A 369 -9.70 36.43 0.12
C TYR A 369 -10.93 37.32 0.36
N ARG A 370 -10.72 38.56 0.78
CA ARG A 370 -11.82 39.47 1.13
C ARG A 370 -12.57 39.94 -0.12
N ILE A 371 -13.90 39.99 -0.03
CA ILE A 371 -14.81 40.49 -1.07
C ILE A 371 -15.62 41.71 -0.64
#